data_AF-A0A6I4V6J0-F1
#
_entry.id   AF-A0A6I4V6J0-F1
#
_cell.length_a   1.000
_cell.length_b   1.000
_cell.length_c   1.000
_cell.angle_alpha   90.00
_cell.angle_beta   90.00
_cell.angle_gamma   90.00
#
_symmetry.space_group_name_H-M   'P 1'
#
loop_
_entity.id
_entity.type
_entity.pdbx_description
1 polymer ?
#
loop_
_entity_poly.entity_id
_entity_poly.type
_entity_poly.pdbx_seq_one_letter_code
_entity_poly.pdbx_strand_id
1 'polypeptide(L)'
;MMQTEAGGYFLEYLADDISEILPVCGNRCQTLAFSGVSSKHIEDFLKRYRPAGVDRVVPLSQTLNFNLKWDGYDLIYSLSCFTTFTD
;
A
#
# COMPACT_ATOMS: atom_id res chain seq x y z
N MET A 1 31.06 8.68 14.76
CA MET A 1 30.31 7.45 14.44
C MET A 1 28.90 7.88 14.12
N MET A 2 28.53 7.89 12.84
CA MET A 2 27.18 8.28 12.39
C MET A 2 26.37 7.00 12.26
N GLN A 3 25.40 6.81 13.15
CA GLN A 3 24.45 5.72 13.08
C GLN A 3 23.33 6.21 12.14
N THR A 4 23.23 5.63 10.94
CA THR A 4 22.12 5.89 10.03
C THR A 4 21.02 4.91 10.38
N GLU A 5 20.04 5.35 11.16
CA GLU A 5 18.77 4.66 11.31
C GLU A 5 18.11 4.59 9.92
N ALA A 6 17.79 3.40 9.43
CA ALA A 6 17.05 3.20 8.19
C ALA A 6 15.57 3.60 8.38
N GLY A 7 15.31 4.88 8.58
CA GLY A 7 13.97 5.44 8.72
C GLY A 7 13.39 5.82 7.36
N GLY A 8 12.20 5.31 7.03
CA GLY A 8 11.43 5.78 5.88
C GLY A 8 10.97 7.23 6.09
N TYR A 9 10.96 8.02 5.01
CA TYR A 9 10.40 9.37 5.03
C TYR A 9 8.93 9.34 4.63
N PHE A 10 8.09 10.05 5.37
CA PHE A 10 6.67 10.25 5.05
C PHE A 10 6.45 11.71 4.68
N LEU A 11 5.73 11.93 3.58
CA LEU A 11 5.30 13.27 3.17
C LEU A 11 3.86 13.47 3.64
N GLU A 12 3.64 14.53 4.40
CA GLU A 12 2.32 14.92 4.89
C GLU A 12 1.84 16.15 4.12
N TYR A 13 0.55 16.16 3.78
CA TYR A 13 -0.09 17.25 3.06
C TYR A 13 -1.51 17.42 3.58
N LEU A 14 -1.88 18.66 3.91
CA LEU A 14 -3.25 19.02 4.28
C LEU A 14 -3.98 19.43 3.01
N ALA A 15 -4.90 18.58 2.55
CA ALA A 15 -5.74 18.83 1.40
C ALA A 15 -7.10 19.40 1.85
N ASP A 16 -7.63 20.37 1.09
CA ASP A 16 -9.00 20.86 1.28
C ASP A 16 -10.01 19.91 0.63
N ASP A 17 -9.61 19.22 -0.46
CA ASP A 17 -10.41 18.20 -1.14
C ASP A 17 -9.59 16.97 -1.52
N ILE A 18 -10.24 15.79 -1.48
CA ILE A 18 -9.59 14.51 -1.82
C ILE A 18 -9.07 14.48 -3.26
N SER A 19 -9.61 15.28 -4.19
CA SER A 19 -9.10 15.35 -5.57
C SER A 19 -7.69 15.94 -5.69
N GLU A 20 -7.19 16.62 -4.67
CA GLU A 20 -5.83 17.18 -4.69
C GLU A 20 -4.74 16.09 -4.72
N ILE A 21 -5.05 14.86 -4.32
CA ILE A 21 -4.09 13.74 -4.36
C ILE A 21 -3.98 13.11 -5.76
N LEU A 22 -4.83 13.47 -6.72
CA LEU A 22 -4.82 12.89 -8.07
C LEU A 22 -3.44 12.90 -8.76
N PRO A 23 -2.60 13.95 -8.64
CA PRO A 23 -1.27 13.96 -9.25
C PRO A 23 -0.33 12.85 -8.75
N VAL A 24 -0.54 12.33 -7.53
CA VAL A 24 0.27 11.23 -6.98
C VAL A 24 -0.35 9.86 -7.24
N CYS A 25 -1.65 9.78 -7.56
CA CYS A 25 -2.38 8.55 -7.88
C CYS A 25 -2.12 8.00 -9.30
N GLY A 26 -0.90 8.20 -9.82
CA GLY A 26 -0.42 7.62 -11.08
C GLY A 26 0.23 6.25 -10.88
N ASN A 27 0.91 5.74 -11.91
CA ASN A 27 1.42 4.36 -12.01
C ASN A 27 2.38 3.92 -10.88
N ARG A 28 2.87 4.85 -10.05
CA ARG A 28 3.72 4.58 -8.88
C ARG A 28 2.93 4.44 -7.57
N CYS A 29 1.63 4.70 -7.58
CA CYS A 29 0.75 4.64 -6.42
C CYS A 29 -0.28 3.53 -6.61
N GLN A 30 0.09 2.32 -6.21
CA GLN A 30 -0.77 1.14 -6.35
C GLN A 30 -1.84 1.05 -5.25
N THR A 31 -1.49 1.42 -4.02
CA THR A 31 -2.35 1.25 -2.84
C THR A 31 -2.75 2.59 -2.25
N LEU A 32 -4.06 2.83 -2.12
CA LEU A 32 -4.61 3.95 -1.37
C LEU A 32 -5.11 3.45 0.00
N ALA A 33 -4.54 4.03 1.06
CA ALA A 33 -4.89 3.71 2.43
C ALA A 33 -5.73 4.84 3.03
N PHE A 34 -6.80 4.51 3.77
CA PHE A 34 -7.66 5.53 4.38
C PHE A 34 -7.94 5.26 5.87
N SER A 35 -8.15 6.34 6.61
CA SER A 35 -8.56 6.31 8.02
C SER A 35 -9.50 7.48 8.29
N GLY A 36 -10.56 7.26 9.08
CA GLY A 36 -11.52 8.31 9.42
C GLY A 36 -12.41 8.80 8.27
N VAL A 37 -12.25 8.27 7.05
CA VAL A 37 -13.05 8.59 5.87
C VAL A 37 -14.05 7.47 5.60
N SER A 38 -15.29 7.81 5.23
CA SER A 38 -16.30 6.81 4.89
C SER A 38 -15.97 6.09 3.59
N SER A 39 -16.22 4.78 3.53
CA SER A 39 -16.00 3.98 2.31
C SER A 39 -16.76 4.54 1.11
N LYS A 40 -17.98 5.07 1.32
CA LYS A 40 -18.77 5.69 0.26
C LYS A 40 -18.07 6.91 -0.35
N HIS A 41 -17.45 7.76 0.46
CA HIS A 41 -16.72 8.92 -0.02
C HIS A 41 -15.52 8.51 -0.90
N ILE A 42 -14.80 7.45 -0.49
CA ILE A 42 -13.72 6.88 -1.29
C ILE A 42 -14.24 6.26 -2.58
N GLU A 43 -15.35 5.52 -2.53
CA GLU A 43 -15.98 4.96 -3.73
C GLU A 43 -16.41 6.02 -4.73
N ASP A 44 -17.03 7.11 -4.25
CA ASP A 44 -17.46 8.22 -5.08
C ASP A 44 -16.26 8.91 -5.74
N PHE A 45 -15.16 9.10 -5.02
CA PHE A 45 -13.88 9.58 -5.55
C PHE A 45 -13.34 8.67 -6.67
N LEU A 46 -13.26 7.35 -6.44
CA LEU A 46 -12.77 6.39 -7.42
C LEU A 46 -13.65 6.32 -8.67
N LYS A 47 -14.98 6.32 -8.50
CA LYS A 47 -15.95 6.30 -9.61
C LYS A 47 -15.84 7.56 -10.46
N ARG A 48 -15.65 8.72 -9.82
CA ARG A 48 -15.56 10.02 -10.46
C ARG A 48 -14.25 10.22 -11.22
N TYR A 49 -13.11 9.95 -10.58
CA TYR A 49 -11.81 10.32 -11.13
C TYR A 49 -11.03 9.16 -11.74
N ARG A 50 -11.34 7.90 -11.38
CA ARG A 50 -10.75 6.68 -11.93
C ARG A 50 -9.21 6.75 -12.05
N PRO A 51 -8.50 7.02 -10.94
CA PRO A 51 -7.04 7.15 -10.97
C PRO A 51 -6.41 5.83 -11.44
N ALA A 52 -5.68 5.86 -12.55
CA ALA A 52 -5.15 4.67 -13.21
C ALA A 52 -4.11 3.90 -12.37
N GLY A 53 -3.47 4.57 -11.41
CA GLY A 53 -2.49 3.94 -10.53
C GLY A 53 -3.09 3.09 -9.42
N VAL A 54 -4.25 3.50 -8.89
CA VAL A 54 -4.80 2.95 -7.65
C VAL A 54 -5.56 1.66 -7.97
N ASP A 55 -4.88 0.54 -7.77
CA ASP A 55 -5.42 -0.82 -7.95
C ASP A 55 -6.04 -1.36 -6.66
N ARG A 56 -5.52 -0.93 -5.51
CA ARG A 56 -5.92 -1.43 -4.20
C ARG A 56 -6.32 -0.30 -3.26
N VAL A 57 -7.47 -0.46 -2.57
CA VAL A 57 -7.94 0.49 -1.56
C VAL A 57 -8.22 -0.24 -0.25
N VAL A 58 -7.60 0.21 0.84
CA VAL A 58 -7.64 -0.48 2.14
C VAL A 58 -7.70 0.49 3.32
N PRO A 59 -8.24 0.07 4.48
CA PRO A 59 -8.04 0.80 5.73
C PRO A 59 -6.54 0.90 6.08
N LEU A 60 -6.13 2.00 6.72
CA LEU A 60 -4.72 2.27 7.06
C LEU A 60 -4.04 1.13 7.82
N SER A 61 -4.76 0.46 8.71
CA SER A 61 -4.28 -0.68 9.51
C SER A 61 -4.06 -1.98 8.70
N GLN A 62 -4.45 -2.02 7.43
CA GLN A 62 -4.40 -3.23 6.59
C GLN A 62 -3.50 -3.06 5.35
N THR A 63 -2.71 -1.98 5.32
CA THR A 63 -1.76 -1.71 4.22
C THR A 63 -0.70 -2.81 4.07
N LEU A 64 -0.25 -3.37 5.19
CA LEU A 64 0.70 -4.48 5.23
C LEU A 64 0.06 -5.86 5.06
N ASN A 65 -1.27 -5.97 4.92
CA ASN A 65 -1.87 -7.26 4.61
C ASN A 65 -1.49 -7.62 3.18
N PHE A 66 -0.60 -8.58 3.00
CA PHE A 66 -0.31 -9.19 1.71
C PHE A 66 -0.99 -10.56 1.64
N ASN A 67 -1.37 -10.97 0.44
CA ASN A 67 -1.83 -12.33 0.21
C ASN A 67 -0.62 -13.28 0.22
N LEU A 68 -0.79 -14.51 0.70
CA LEU A 68 0.31 -15.51 0.74
C LEU A 68 0.85 -15.82 -0.66
N LYS A 69 0.00 -15.66 -1.68
CA LYS A 69 0.42 -15.56 -3.07
C LYS A 69 0.56 -14.10 -3.45
N TRP A 70 1.79 -13.65 -3.71
CA TRP A 70 2.11 -12.26 -4.04
C TRP A 70 2.90 -12.21 -5.35
N ASP A 71 2.34 -11.55 -6.36
CA ASP A 71 2.96 -11.38 -7.70
C ASP A 71 3.44 -12.71 -8.33
N GLY A 72 2.68 -13.79 -8.12
CA GLY A 72 3.01 -15.14 -8.60
C GLY A 72 3.93 -15.96 -7.68
N TYR A 73 4.46 -15.39 -6.61
CA TYR A 73 5.29 -16.08 -5.62
C TYR A 73 4.45 -16.62 -4.47
N ASP A 74 4.74 -17.85 -4.01
CA ASP A 74 4.32 -18.34 -2.70
C ASP A 74 5.30 -17.78 -1.65
N LEU A 75 4.84 -16.77 -0.90
CA LEU A 75 5.69 -16.06 0.05
C LEU A 75 6.15 -16.97 1.20
N ILE A 76 5.31 -17.92 1.62
CA ILE A 76 5.70 -18.89 2.65
C ILE A 76 6.88 -19.69 2.16
N TYR A 77 6.81 -20.27 0.97
CA TYR A 77 7.92 -21.04 0.42
C TYR A 77 9.17 -20.18 0.20
N SER A 78 9.02 -18.97 -0.36
CA SER A 78 10.16 -18.10 -0.70
C SER A 78 10.89 -17.51 0.51
N LEU A 79 10.22 -17.36 1.65
CA LEU A 79 10.77 -16.78 2.88
C LEU A 79 11.01 -17.80 4.00
N SER A 80 10.66 -19.06 3.77
CA SER A 80 10.97 -20.15 4.71
C SER A 80 12.36 -20.70 4.47
N CYS A 81 13.11 -20.88 5.56
CA CYS A 81 14.32 -21.69 5.56
C CYS A 81 13.95 -23.12 5.97
N PHE A 82 14.27 -24.11 5.12
CA PHE A 82 14.10 -25.52 5.46
C PHE A 82 15.46 -26.15 5.74
N THR A 83 15.61 -26.75 6.91
CA THR A 83 16.77 -27.58 7.25
C THR A 83 16.40 -29.04 7.04
N THR A 84 17.06 -29.69 6.08
CA THR A 84 16.94 -31.13 5.84
C THR A 84 18.06 -31.87 6.58
N PHE A 85 17.71 -32.84 7.41
CA PHE A 85 18.66 -33.81 7.94
C PHE A 85 18.83 -34.92 6.89
N THR A 86 20.06 -35.20 6.51
CA THR A 86 20.44 -36.39 5.74
C THR A 86 21.00 -37.42 6.72
N ASP A 87 20.48 -38.64 6.68
CA ASP A 87 21.03 -39.79 7.42
C ASP A 87 22.46 -40.14 6.97
#